data_AF-A0A7J7JQH9-F1
#
_entry.id   AF-A0A7J7JQH9-F1
#
_cell.length_a   1.000
_cell.length_b   1.000
_cell.length_c   1.000
_cell.angle_alpha   90.00
_cell.angle_beta   90.00
_cell.angle_gamma   90.00
#
_symmetry.space_group_name_H-M   'P 1'
#
loop_
_entity.id
_entity.type
_entity.pdbx_description
1 polymer ?
#
loop_
_entity_poly.entity_id
_entity_poly.type
_entity_poly.pdbx_seq_one_letter_code
_entity_poly.pdbx_strand_id
1 'polypeptide(L)' 'MESFFLAETTKYLYLLFDDENFIHNSGSEGTVIQTANGECIIDAGGYIFNTEAHPIDVASLDCCYNPPDKQYKDS' A
#
# COMPACT_ATOMS: atom_id res chain seq x y z
N MET A 1 -3.37 -19.57 22.33
CA MET A 1 -4.20 -18.74 21.44
C MET A 1 -3.36 -18.52 20.20
N GLU A 2 -3.93 -18.79 19.03
CA GLU A 2 -3.20 -18.73 17.76
C GLU A 2 -2.99 -17.28 17.29
N SER A 3 -1.91 -17.02 16.55
CA SER A 3 -1.53 -15.68 16.08
C SER A 3 -2.51 -15.09 15.07
N PHE A 4 -3.15 -15.93 14.24
CA PHE A 4 -4.12 -15.49 13.23
C PHE A 4 -5.32 -14.76 13.83
N PHE A 5 -5.65 -15.03 15.10
CA PHE A 5 -6.77 -14.35 15.76
C PHE A 5 -6.53 -12.83 15.83
N LEU A 6 -5.30 -12.42 16.10
CA LEU A 6 -4.93 -11.00 16.14
C LEU A 6 -4.68 -10.45 14.75
N ALA A 7 -3.94 -11.19 13.92
CA ALA A 7 -3.51 -10.71 12.60
C ALA A 7 -4.67 -10.57 11.61
N GLU A 8 -5.59 -11.54 11.60
CA GLU A 8 -6.67 -11.67 10.62
C GLU A 8 -8.03 -11.35 11.22
N THR A 9 -8.52 -12.16 12.18
CA THR A 9 -9.91 -12.07 12.67
C THR A 9 -10.19 -10.69 13.28
N THR A 10 -9.33 -10.25 14.19
CA THR A 10 -9.48 -8.95 14.84
C THR A 10 -9.28 -7.80 13.85
N LYS A 11 -8.31 -7.91 12.92
CA LYS A 11 -8.03 -6.87 11.93
C LYS A 11 -9.19 -6.66 10.97
N TYR A 12 -9.71 -7.73 10.35
CA TYR A 12 -10.82 -7.59 9.42
C TYR A 12 -12.10 -7.14 10.11
N LEU A 13 -12.36 -7.62 11.33
CA LEU A 13 -13.51 -7.14 12.09
C LEU A 13 -13.39 -5.64 12.40
N TYR A 14 -12.21 -5.18 12.79
CA TYR A 14 -11.95 -3.76 13.05
C TYR A 14 -12.13 -2.90 11.80
N LEU A 15 -11.53 -3.30 10.67
CA LEU A 15 -11.58 -2.54 9.42
C LEU A 15 -12.99 -2.40 8.82
N LEU A 16 -13.93 -3.28 9.19
CA LEU A 16 -15.34 -3.13 8.80
C LEU A 16 -16.05 -1.95 9.47
N PHE A 17 -15.49 -1.40 10.55
CA PHE A 17 -16.10 -0.31 11.31
C PHE A 17 -15.22 0.95 11.39
N ASP A 18 -14.01 0.91 10.83
CA ASP A 18 -13.08 2.04 10.75
C ASP A 18 -12.97 2.51 9.31
N ASP A 19 -13.98 3.25 8.83
CA ASP A 19 -14.06 3.74 7.45
C ASP A 19 -12.99 4.81 7.13
N GLU A 20 -12.45 5.47 8.14
CA GLU A 20 -11.41 6.51 8.01
C GLU A 20 -9.98 5.93 8.02
N ASN A 21 -9.84 4.60 8.00
CA ASN A 21 -8.55 3.95 7.96
C ASN A 21 -7.83 4.20 6.62
N PHE A 22 -6.50 4.37 6.65
CA PHE A 22 -5.68 4.59 5.43
C PHE A 22 -5.84 3.46 4.39
N ILE A 23 -6.19 2.24 4.84
CA ILE A 23 -6.46 1.09 3.97
C ILE A 23 -7.64 1.36 3.01
N HIS A 24 -8.59 2.21 3.41
CA HIS A 24 -9.76 2.57 2.61
C HIS A 24 -9.53 3.79 1.71
N ASN A 25 -8.31 4.30 1.65
CA ASN A 25 -7.96 5.40 0.75
C ASN A 25 -8.33 5.00 -0.70
N SER A 26 -9.10 5.85 -1.36
CA SER A 26 -9.57 5.62 -2.74
C SER A 26 -8.57 6.07 -3.81
N GLY A 27 -7.35 6.45 -3.40
CA GLY A 27 -6.34 7.09 -4.25
C GLY A 27 -6.50 8.60 -4.32
N SER A 28 -7.29 9.19 -3.42
CA SER A 28 -7.45 10.64 -3.30
C SER A 28 -6.25 11.31 -2.62
N GLU A 29 -5.57 10.58 -1.74
CA GLU A 29 -4.39 11.03 -1.01
C GLU A 29 -3.23 10.08 -1.27
N GLY A 30 -1.99 10.56 -1.15
CA GLY A 30 -0.79 9.76 -1.33
C GLY A 30 0.45 10.50 -0.86
N THR A 31 1.47 9.74 -0.47
CA THR A 31 2.74 10.30 0.02
C THR A 31 3.79 10.24 -1.07
N VAL A 32 4.37 11.40 -1.40
CA VAL A 32 5.49 11.49 -2.33
C VAL A 32 6.78 11.18 -1.59
N ILE A 33 7.51 10.15 -2.05
CA ILE A 33 8.85 9.81 -1.57
C ILE A 33 9.87 9.95 -2.69
N GLN A 34 11.05 10.46 -2.34
CA GLN A 34 12.17 10.53 -3.26
C GLN A 34 13.05 9.30 -3.06
N THR A 35 13.15 8.49 -4.10
CA THR A 35 13.96 7.27 -4.12
C THR A 35 15.18 7.44 -5.03
N ALA A 36 16.12 6.50 -4.99
CA ALA A 36 17.21 6.47 -5.97
C ALA A 36 16.71 6.31 -7.42
N ASN A 37 15.49 5.81 -7.59
CA ASN A 37 14.84 5.55 -8.88
C ASN A 37 13.95 6.72 -9.35
N GLY A 38 13.89 7.82 -8.60
CA GLY A 38 13.04 8.97 -8.89
C GLY A 38 11.92 9.14 -7.88
N GLU A 39 10.95 9.98 -8.27
CA GLU A 39 9.78 10.31 -7.48
C GLU A 39 8.78 9.16 -7.52
N CYS A 40 8.35 8.70 -6.35
CA CYS A 40 7.38 7.62 -6.18
C CYS A 40 6.24 8.11 -5.29
N ILE A 41 5.00 7.75 -5.65
CA ILE A 41 3.80 8.04 -4.86
C ILE A 41 3.37 6.74 -4.20
N ILE A 42 3.46 6.67 -2.88
CA ILE A 42 3.06 5.53 -2.06
C ILE A 42 1.83 5.87 -1.23
N ASP A 43 1.25 4.87 -0.54
CA ASP A 43 0.08 5.08 0.34
C ASP A 43 -1.14 5.66 -0.40
N ALA A 44 -1.29 5.30 -1.68
CA ALA A 44 -2.40 5.75 -2.53
C ALA A 44 -3.61 4.79 -2.51
N GLY A 45 -3.74 3.96 -1.47
CA GLY A 45 -4.86 3.03 -1.31
C GLY A 45 -4.74 1.67 -2.03
N GLY A 46 -3.68 1.45 -2.80
CA GLY A 46 -3.43 0.18 -3.50
C GLY A 46 -2.86 -0.91 -2.59
N TYR A 47 -3.62 -1.40 -1.61
CA TYR A 47 -3.16 -2.44 -0.69
C TYR A 47 -3.63 -3.85 -1.08
N ILE A 48 -2.69 -4.80 -1.11
CA ILE A 48 -2.98 -6.24 -1.23
C ILE A 48 -2.66 -6.91 0.11
N PHE A 49 -3.61 -7.68 0.63
CA PHE A 49 -3.42 -8.47 1.84
C PHE A 49 -2.86 -9.85 1.49
N ASN A 50 -1.84 -10.27 2.23
CA ASN A 50 -1.38 -11.66 2.18
C ASN A 50 -2.32 -12.59 2.97
N THR A 51 -1.94 -13.87 3.07
CA THR A 51 -2.71 -14.89 3.81
C THR A 51 -2.77 -14.68 5.33
N GLU A 52 -2.02 -13.72 5.89
CA GLU A 52 -2.01 -13.36 7.32
C GLU A 52 -2.57 -11.93 7.53
N ALA A 53 -3.30 -11.40 6.55
CA ALA A 53 -3.86 -10.05 6.57
C ALA A 53 -2.81 -8.94 6.82
N HIS A 54 -1.56 -9.14 6.41
CA HIS A 54 -0.56 -8.08 6.35
C HIS A 54 -0.76 -7.28 5.06
N PRO A 55 -1.05 -5.96 5.16
CA PRO A 55 -1.21 -5.11 3.98
C PRO A 55 0.14 -4.85 3.33
N ILE A 56 0.18 -4.93 2.00
CA ILE A 56 1.35 -4.61 1.18
C ILE A 56 0.93 -3.57 0.15
N ASP A 57 1.61 -2.43 0.14
CA ASP A 57 1.39 -1.38 -0.85
C ASP A 57 2.02 -1.77 -2.20
N VAL A 58 1.19 -1.87 -3.23
CA VAL A 58 1.61 -2.24 -4.58
C VAL A 58 2.52 -1.18 -5.22
N ALA A 59 2.31 0.11 -4.92
CA ALA A 59 3.13 1.19 -5.47
C ALA A 59 4.54 1.15 -4.88
N SER A 60 4.64 0.89 -3.57
CA SER A 60 5.92 0.68 -2.90
C SER A 60 6.72 -0.49 -3.51
N LEU A 61 6.05 -1.58 -3.90
CA LEU A 61 6.70 -2.70 -4.59
C LEU A 61 7.17 -2.31 -5.99
N ASP A 62 6.34 -1.62 -6.77
CA ASP A 62 6.69 -1.17 -8.12
C ASP A 62 7.90 -0.24 -8.12
N CYS A 63 7.94 0.72 -7.18
CA CYS A 63 9.06 1.65 -7.03
C CYS A 63 10.37 0.97 -6.60
N CYS A 64 10.30 -0.17 -5.90
CA CYS A 64 11.46 -0.96 -5.55
C CYS A 64 11.92 -1.90 -6.68
N TYR A 65 10.99 -2.34 -7.53
CA TYR A 65 11.26 -3.26 -8.62
C TYR A 65 11.82 -2.56 -9.85
N ASN A 66 11.22 -1.43 -10.23
CA ASN A 66 11.63 -0.70 -11.41
C ASN A 66 12.88 0.16 -11.11
N PRO A 67 14.01 -0.04 -11.81
CA PRO A 67 15.14 0.88 -11.76
C PRO A 67 14.73 2.27 -12.29
N PRO A 68 15.54 3.32 -12.10
CA PRO A 68 15.15 4.69 -12.46
C PRO A 68 14.75 4.75 -13.92
N ASP A 69 13.46 4.92 -14.19
CA ASP A 69 13.00 4.93 -15.57
C ASP A 69 13.26 6.32 -16.15
N LYS A 70 14.02 6.33 -17.25
CA LYS A 70 14.26 7.52 -18.07
C LYS A 70 12.89 8.08 -18.41
N GLN A 71 12.67 9.35 -18.02
CA GLN A 71 11.47 10.13 -18.31
C GLN A 71 10.76 9.65 -19.58
N TYR A 72 9.50 9.27 -19.43
CA TYR A 72 8.54 9.16 -20.52
C TYR A 72 8.37 10.56 -21.14
N LYS A 73 9.36 10.96 -21.95
CA LYS A 73 9.20 11.90 -23.04
C LYS A 73 8.64 11.07 -24.18
N ASP A 74 7.34 11.12 -24.38
CA ASP A 74 6.66 11.05 -25.68
C ASP A 74 5.15 10.94 -25.45
N SER A 75 4.51 12.10 -25.29
CA SER A 75 3.12 12.36 -25.68
C SER A 75 3.00 13.83 -26.04
#